data_AF-A0A7V2KRJ9-F1
#
_entry.id   AF-A0A7V2KRJ9-F1
#
_cell.length_a   1.000
_cell.length_b   1.000
_cell.length_c   1.000
_cell.angle_alpha   90.00
_cell.angle_beta   90.00
_cell.angle_gamma   90.00
#
_symmetry.space_group_name_H-M   'P 1'
#
loop_
_entity.id
_entity.type
_entity.pdbx_description
1 polymer ?
#
loop_
_entity_poly.entity_id
_entity_poly.type
_entity_poly.pdbx_seq_one_letter_code
_entity_poly.pdbx_strand_id
1 'polypeptide(L)' 'TFDERNEAVLIALERAIKAARSMGVTSSICGQAPSVYPELTEKLVAWGITSISVSPDMIGTTREIIAKAEERLEHR' A
#
# COMPACT_ATOMS: atom_id res chain seq x y z
N THR A 1 -17.73 14.26 4.73
CA THR A 1 -16.32 14.55 4.41
C THR A 1 -15.64 13.26 4.03
N PHE A 2 -14.83 13.26 2.97
CA PHE A 2 -14.11 12.07 2.49
C PHE A 2 -12.79 11.92 3.28
N ASP A 3 -12.53 10.72 3.81
CA ASP A 3 -11.27 10.37 4.48
C ASP A 3 -10.83 9.01 3.92
N GLU A 4 -9.63 8.95 3.36
CA GLU A 4 -9.05 7.73 2.75
C GLU A 4 -8.74 6.66 3.79
N ARG A 5 -8.74 7.01 5.08
CA ARG A 5 -8.61 6.10 6.22
C ARG A 5 -9.97 5.60 6.71
N ASN A 6 -11.06 5.99 6.06
CA ASN A 6 -12.37 5.44 6.37
C ASN A 6 -12.31 3.91 6.25
N GLU A 7 -12.81 3.23 7.27
CA GLU A 7 -12.74 1.77 7.37
C GLU A 7 -13.33 1.08 6.13
N ALA A 8 -14.40 1.62 5.55
CA ALA A 8 -14.99 1.08 4.33
C ALA A 8 -14.02 1.14 3.13
N VAL A 9 -13.22 2.21 3.03
CA VAL A 9 -12.19 2.36 1.98
C VAL A 9 -11.07 1.36 2.20
N LEU A 10 -10.58 1.21 3.43
CA LEU A 10 -9.53 0.24 3.76
C LEU A 10 -9.97 -1.20 3.46
N ILE A 11 -11.20 -1.57 3.82
CA ILE A 11 -11.77 -2.90 3.52
C ILE A 11 -11.87 -3.11 2.01
N ALA A 12 -12.29 -2.09 1.26
CA ALA A 12 -12.39 -2.17 -0.20
C ALA A 12 -11.01 -2.39 -0.84
N LEU A 13 -9.99 -1.64 -0.41
CA LEU A 13 -8.61 -1.77 -0.87
C LEU A 13 -8.04 -3.16 -0.55
N GLU A 14 -8.20 -3.61 0.69
CA GLU A 14 -7.72 -4.93 1.13
C GLU A 14 -8.32 -6.05 0.28
N ARG A 15 -9.65 -6.02 0.06
CA ARG A 15 -10.34 -7.01 -0.76
C ARG A 15 -9.85 -7.02 -2.19
N ALA A 16 -9.71 -5.84 -2.80
CA ALA A 16 -9.24 -5.72 -4.18
C ALA A 16 -7.82 -6.27 -4.36
N ILE A 17 -6.90 -5.90 -3.46
CA ILE A 17 -5.49 -6.31 -3.52
C ILE A 17 -5.36 -7.81 -3.27
N LYS A 18 -6.01 -8.35 -2.23
CA LYS A 18 -5.97 -9.80 -1.95
C LYS A 18 -6.59 -10.61 -3.07
N ALA A 19 -7.68 -10.15 -3.67
CA ALA A 19 -8.29 -10.81 -4.82
C ALA A 19 -7.33 -10.83 -6.02
N ALA A 20 -6.75 -9.68 -6.40
CA ALA A 20 -5.77 -9.60 -7.47
C ALA A 20 -4.57 -10.55 -7.24
N ARG A 21 -4.00 -10.52 -6.02
CA ARG A 21 -2.91 -11.41 -5.63
C ARG A 21 -3.29 -12.89 -5.75
N SER A 22 -4.49 -13.27 -5.30
CA SER A 22 -4.96 -14.66 -5.38
C SER A 22 -5.10 -15.17 -6.82
N MET A 23 -5.31 -14.26 -7.77
CA MET A 23 -5.39 -14.55 -9.20
C MET A 23 -4.04 -14.43 -9.92
N GLY A 24 -2.95 -14.12 -9.20
CA GLY A 24 -1.65 -13.83 -9.81
C GLY A 24 -1.63 -12.55 -10.66
N VAL A 25 -2.59 -11.65 -10.44
CA VAL A 25 -2.72 -10.38 -11.16
C VAL A 25 -2.04 -9.26 -10.37
N THR A 26 -1.31 -8.39 -11.07
CA THR A 26 -0.68 -7.22 -10.47
C THR A 26 -1.71 -6.20 -10.01
N SER A 27 -1.43 -5.52 -8.91
CA SER A 27 -2.22 -4.40 -8.40
C SER A 27 -1.32 -3.21 -8.11
N SER A 28 -1.80 -2.01 -8.45
CA SER A 28 -1.12 -0.75 -8.23
C SER A 28 -2.09 0.29 -7.70
N ILE A 29 -1.59 1.20 -6.86
CA ILE A 29 -2.34 2.35 -6.37
C ILE A 29 -1.62 3.63 -6.78
N CYS A 30 -2.39 4.59 -7.26
CA CYS A 30 -1.94 5.95 -7.52
C CYS A 30 -2.63 6.92 -6.55
N GLY A 31 -1.98 8.03 -6.25
CA GLY A 31 -2.51 9.08 -5.38
C GLY A 31 -1.49 9.53 -4.34
N GLN A 32 -1.87 10.53 -3.54
CA GLN A 32 -1.00 11.06 -2.50
C GLN A 32 -1.08 10.25 -1.19
N ALA A 33 -2.11 9.42 -1.01
CA ALA A 33 -2.32 8.61 0.19
C ALA A 33 -1.09 7.81 0.64
N PRO A 34 -0.34 7.11 -0.24
CA PRO A 34 0.84 6.34 0.15
C PRO A 34 2.00 7.21 0.63
N SER A 35 2.07 8.44 0.11
CA SER A 35 3.08 9.44 0.47
C SER A 35 2.75 10.16 1.77
N VAL A 36 1.45 10.32 2.08
CA VAL A 36 0.97 11.07 3.24
C VAL A 36 0.81 10.17 4.47
N TYR A 37 0.48 8.89 4.28
CA TYR A 37 0.19 7.95 5.36
C TYR A 37 1.09 6.70 5.28
N PRO A 38 2.23 6.68 5.99
CA PRO A 38 3.12 5.52 6.02
C PRO A 38 2.41 4.23 6.43
N GLU A 39 1.51 4.30 7.40
CA GLU A 39 0.68 3.19 7.87
C GLU A 39 -0.19 2.56 6.78
N LEU A 40 -0.66 3.36 5.81
CA LEU A 40 -1.41 2.85 4.67
C LEU A 40 -0.48 2.09 3.73
N THR A 41 0.69 2.65 3.41
CA THR A 41 1.72 1.99 2.61
C THR A 41 2.13 0.65 3.21
N GLU A 42 2.32 0.57 4.53
CA GLU A 42 2.60 -0.68 5.23
C GLU A 42 1.49 -1.72 5.07
N LYS A 43 0.21 -1.31 5.21
CA LYS A 43 -0.93 -2.19 4.98
C LYS A 43 -1.01 -2.68 3.55
N LEU A 44 -0.79 -1.80 2.57
CA LEU A 44 -0.80 -2.15 1.15
C LEU A 44 0.28 -3.20 0.83
N VAL A 45 1.49 -3.04 1.36
CA VAL A 45 2.57 -4.03 1.25
C VAL A 45 2.17 -5.35 1.92
N ALA A 46 1.61 -5.31 3.14
CA ALA A 46 1.15 -6.51 3.84
C ALA A 46 0.01 -7.25 3.13
N TRP A 47 -0.86 -6.54 2.41
CA TRP A 47 -1.88 -7.14 1.56
C TRP A 47 -1.34 -7.69 0.24
N GLY A 48 -0.11 -7.31 -0.11
CA GLY A 48 0.62 -7.82 -1.27
C GLY A 48 0.38 -7.01 -2.53
N ILE A 49 0.25 -5.69 -2.41
CA ILE A 49 0.29 -4.79 -3.56
C ILE A 49 1.60 -4.97 -4.32
N THR A 50 1.58 -4.85 -5.65
CA THR A 50 2.77 -5.09 -6.48
C THR A 50 3.47 -3.82 -6.93
N SER A 51 2.79 -2.67 -6.81
CA SER A 51 3.32 -1.38 -7.28
C SER A 51 2.63 -0.24 -6.53
N ILE A 52 3.37 0.84 -6.27
CA ILE A 52 2.84 2.09 -5.72
C ILE A 52 3.38 3.24 -6.57
N SER A 53 2.49 4.11 -7.04
CA SER A 53 2.84 5.30 -7.81
C SER A 53 2.83 6.52 -6.90
N VAL A 54 3.96 7.22 -6.82
CA VAL A 54 4.16 8.41 -5.99
C VAL A 54 4.80 9.54 -6.80
N SER A 55 4.65 10.76 -6.31
CA SER A 55 5.35 11.92 -6.86
C SER A 55 6.88 11.76 -6.72
N PRO A 56 7.69 12.31 -7.65
CA PRO A 56 9.15 12.11 -7.66
C PRO A 56 9.87 12.48 -6.37
N ASP A 57 9.41 13.52 -5.68
CA ASP A 57 9.91 14.00 -4.39
C ASP A 57 9.73 12.99 -3.24
N MET A 58 8.77 12.06 -3.37
CA MET A 58 8.43 11.08 -2.34
C MET A 58 9.03 9.69 -2.58
N ILE A 59 9.76 9.48 -3.68
CA ILE A 59 10.33 8.17 -4.03
C ILE A 59 11.24 7.64 -2.93
N GLY A 60 12.14 8.47 -2.39
CA GLY A 60 13.09 8.06 -1.35
C GLY A 60 12.38 7.57 -0.09
N THR A 61 11.51 8.41 0.47
CA THR A 61 10.73 8.10 1.67
C THR A 61 9.84 6.88 1.48
N THR A 62 9.16 6.76 0.33
CA THR A 62 8.27 5.62 0.06
C THR A 62 9.06 4.32 0.01
N ARG A 63 10.26 4.33 -0.61
CA ARG A 63 11.14 3.15 -0.64
C ARG A 63 11.58 2.71 0.75
N GLU A 64 11.92 3.66 1.63
CA GLU A 64 12.29 3.35 3.02
C GLU A 64 11.12 2.73 3.81
N ILE A 65 9.91 3.24 3.61
CA ILE A 65 8.69 2.69 4.25
C ILE A 65 8.44 1.27 3.76
N ILE A 66 8.50 1.05 2.44
CA ILE A 66 8.32 -0.28 1.85
C ILE A 66 9.37 -1.26 2.38
N ALA A 67 10.65 -0.90 2.38
CA ALA A 67 11.72 -1.75 2.88
C ALA A 67 11.51 -2.18 4.34
N LYS A 68 11.13 -1.24 5.21
CA LYS A 68 10.79 -1.55 6.62
C LYS A 68 9.55 -2.43 6.74
N ALA A 69 8.57 -2.26 5.86
CA ALA A 69 7.37 -3.09 5.83
C ALA A 69 7.69 -4.52 5.41
N GLU A 70 8.50 -4.70 4.38
CA GLU A 70 8.97 -6.00 3.91
C GLU A 70 9.81 -6.71 4.98
N GLU A 71 10.78 -6.03 5.59
CA GLU A 71 11.61 -6.56 6.69
C GLU A 71 10.74 -7.11 7.84
N ARG A 72 9.72 -6.34 8.28
CA ARG A 72 8.81 -6.81 9.34
C ARG A 72 7.95 -8.00 8.94
N LEU A 73 7.67 -8.20 7.66
CA LEU A 73 6.92 -9.36 7.18
C LEU A 73 7.80 -10.61 7.09
N GLU A 74 9.08 -10.44 6.75
CA GLU A 74 10.06 -11.53 6.69
C GLU A 74 10.43 -12.05 8.08
N HIS A 75 10.44 -11.17 9.09
CA HIS A 75 10.75 -11.53 10.48
C HIS A 75 9.52 -11.97 11.31
N ARG A 76 8.38 -12.27 10.68
CA ARG A 76 7.12 -12.67 11.35
C ARG A 76 6.75 -14.11 11.07
#